data_AF-A0A3D5UJY0-F1
#
_entry.id   AF-A0A3D5UJY0-F1
#
_cell.length_a   1.000
_cell.length_b   1.000
_cell.length_c   1.000
_cell.angle_alpha   90.00
_cell.angle_beta   90.00
_cell.angle_gamma   90.00
#
_symmetry.space_group_name_H-M   'P 1'
#
loop_
_entity.id
_entity.type
_entity.pdbx_description
1 polymer ?
#
loop_
_entity_poly.entity_id
_entity_poly.type
_entity_poly.pdbx_seq_one_letter_code
_entity_poly.pdbx_strand_id
1 'polypeptide(L)'
;MNEKIKTFIQWGAVGNLAHLVVAALHIYMGTENTILITLNLLLVSIAWFAVGYKIGGKSLQYKETDYLLFGLICILPMLIYIIAAQSMQWLSESLTIMQNFNLFYFIGAPTLFWSGPFYPIMNLFPESNIYIQMNINLILIMFIVFLGGYLGKSRKIYLKRKKKRQMKEQNR
;
A
#
# COMPACT_ATOMS: atom_id res chain seq x y z
N MET A 1 6.00 9.88 -21.74
CA MET A 1 5.17 9.45 -20.59
C MET A 1 4.71 10.68 -19.81
N ASN A 2 3.42 10.79 -19.47
CA ASN A 2 2.89 11.95 -18.73
C ASN A 2 3.61 12.12 -17.37
N GLU A 3 4.10 13.32 -17.05
CA GLU A 3 4.84 13.64 -15.81
C GLU A 3 4.11 13.19 -14.53
N LYS A 4 2.77 13.19 -14.58
CA LYS A 4 1.91 12.64 -13.53
C LYS A 4 2.12 11.14 -13.33
N ILE A 5 2.06 10.36 -14.40
CA ILE A 5 2.23 8.90 -14.36
C ILE A 5 3.64 8.56 -13.88
N LYS A 6 4.65 9.27 -14.38
CA LYS A 6 6.04 9.13 -13.92
C LYS A 6 6.16 9.34 -12.41
N THR A 7 5.54 10.39 -11.89
CA THR A 7 5.51 10.68 -10.46
C THR A 7 4.81 9.58 -9.67
N PHE A 8 3.69 9.05 -10.17
CA PHE A 8 2.95 7.98 -9.50
C PHE A 8 3.74 6.68 -9.46
N ILE A 9 4.37 6.28 -10.58
CA ILE A 9 5.22 5.09 -10.62
C ILE A 9 6.40 5.24 -9.64
N GLN A 10 7.08 6.38 -9.65
CA GLN A 10 8.23 6.63 -8.77
C GLN A 10 7.86 6.50 -7.29
N TRP A 11 6.79 7.16 -6.85
CA TRP A 11 6.38 7.11 -5.44
C TRP A 11 5.72 5.79 -5.06
N GLY A 12 5.04 5.12 -5.99
CA GLY A 12 4.54 3.76 -5.80
C GLY A 12 5.68 2.77 -5.58
N ALA A 13 6.79 2.91 -6.31
CA ALA A 13 7.99 2.12 -6.11
C ALA A 13 8.64 2.41 -4.74
N VAL A 14 8.72 3.67 -4.33
CA VAL A 14 9.24 4.05 -3.00
C VAL A 14 8.40 3.43 -1.87
N GLY A 15 7.07 3.49 -1.98
CA GLY A 15 6.18 2.88 -0.98
C GLY A 15 6.30 1.36 -0.93
N ASN A 16 6.40 0.70 -2.09
CA ASN A 16 6.61 -0.74 -2.14
C ASN A 16 7.98 -1.13 -1.56
N LEU A 17 9.05 -0.38 -1.85
CA LEU A 17 10.36 -0.64 -1.26
C LEU A 17 10.34 -0.47 0.26
N ALA A 18 9.69 0.59 0.77
CA ALA A 18 9.53 0.81 2.20
C ALA A 18 8.76 -0.35 2.85
N HIS A 19 7.65 -0.78 2.23
CA HIS A 19 6.90 -1.94 2.70
C HIS A 19 7.76 -3.20 2.71
N LEU A 20 8.50 -3.48 1.63
CA LEU A 20 9.37 -4.66 1.57
C LEU A 20 10.41 -4.67 2.69
N VAL A 21 10.96 -3.52 3.08
CA VAL A 21 11.88 -3.41 4.22
C VAL A 21 11.18 -3.80 5.52
N VAL A 22 9.96 -3.29 5.77
CA VAL A 22 9.23 -3.66 6.99
C VAL A 22 8.83 -5.13 7.00
N ALA A 23 8.42 -5.67 5.86
CA ALA A 23 8.13 -7.09 5.69
C ALA A 23 9.36 -7.97 5.94
N ALA A 24 10.54 -7.59 5.42
CA ALA A 24 11.80 -8.27 5.70
C ALA A 24 12.12 -8.27 7.19
N LEU A 25 11.97 -7.11 7.85
CA LEU A 25 12.18 -6.98 9.29
C LEU A 25 11.22 -7.87 10.08
N HIS A 26 9.94 -7.87 9.72
CA HIS A 26 8.94 -8.72 10.36
C HIS A 26 9.32 -10.21 10.29
N ILE A 27 9.75 -10.69 9.13
CA ILE A 27 10.20 -12.08 8.95
C ILE A 27 11.49 -12.35 9.71
N TYR A 28 12.48 -11.47 9.61
CA TYR A 28 13.77 -11.62 10.29
C TYR A 28 13.60 -11.71 11.80
N MET A 29 12.69 -10.92 12.37
CA MET A 29 12.42 -10.96 13.80
C MET A 29 11.75 -12.28 14.22
N GLY A 30 11.02 -12.95 13.32
CA GLY A 30 10.42 -14.27 13.57
C GLY A 30 9.48 -14.32 14.78
N THR A 31 8.87 -13.18 15.15
CA THR A 31 8.18 -13.06 16.45
C THR A 31 6.70 -13.35 16.31
N GLU A 32 6.19 -14.26 17.13
CA GLU A 32 4.75 -14.40 17.40
C GLU A 32 4.22 -13.33 18.37
N ASN A 33 5.10 -12.44 18.85
CA ASN A 33 4.73 -11.38 19.77
C ASN A 33 3.77 -10.38 19.11
N THR A 34 2.52 -10.39 19.57
CA THR A 34 1.43 -9.56 19.03
C THR A 34 1.78 -8.07 19.01
N ILE A 35 2.49 -7.56 20.02
CA ILE A 35 2.88 -6.14 20.09
C ILE A 35 3.82 -5.79 18.93
N LEU A 36 4.82 -6.63 18.66
CA LEU A 36 5.79 -6.40 17.58
C LEU A 36 5.12 -6.50 16.21
N ILE A 37 4.16 -7.43 16.03
CA ILE A 37 3.39 -7.55 14.79
C ILE A 37 2.53 -6.30 14.58
N THR A 38 1.85 -5.80 15.63
CA THR A 38 1.06 -4.56 15.56
C THR A 38 1.94 -3.33 15.26
N LEU A 39 3.15 -3.26 15.83
CA LEU A 39 4.09 -2.18 15.52
C LEU A 39 4.52 -2.21 14.04
N ASN A 40 4.74 -3.39 13.47
CA ASN A 40 5.05 -3.53 12.04
C ASN A 40 3.88 -3.07 11.15
N LEU A 41 2.64 -3.44 11.50
CA LEU A 41 1.43 -2.94 10.82
C LEU A 41 1.38 -1.41 10.84
N LEU A 42 1.61 -0.79 12.00
CA LEU A 42 1.62 0.66 12.15
C LEU A 42 2.74 1.29 11.31
N LEU A 43 3.93 0.70 11.30
CA LEU A 43 5.08 1.20 10.54
C LEU A 43 4.79 1.18 9.03
N VAL A 44 4.24 0.08 8.50
CA VAL A 44 3.80 -0.02 7.09
C VAL A 44 2.70 0.99 6.79
N SER A 45 1.72 1.13 7.69
CA SER A 45 0.62 2.09 7.53
C SER A 45 1.13 3.53 7.47
N ILE A 46 2.07 3.90 8.36
CA ILE A 46 2.72 5.22 8.37
C ILE A 46 3.53 5.43 7.09
N ALA A 47 4.27 4.42 6.63
CA ALA A 47 5.06 4.51 5.39
C ALA A 47 4.16 4.81 4.17
N TRP A 48 3.08 4.05 4.00
CA TRP A 48 2.12 4.27 2.92
C TRP A 48 1.39 5.60 3.04
N PHE A 49 1.01 5.99 4.25
CA PHE A 49 0.41 7.30 4.51
C PHE A 49 1.37 8.43 4.12
N ALA A 50 2.64 8.34 4.51
CA ALA A 50 3.67 9.33 4.21
C ALA A 50 3.90 9.47 2.70
N VAL A 51 3.92 8.35 1.97
CA VAL A 51 4.00 8.32 0.50
C VAL A 51 2.82 9.04 -0.13
N GLY A 52 1.59 8.71 0.29
CA GLY A 52 0.38 9.41 -0.14
C GLY A 52 0.46 10.92 0.15
N TYR A 53 0.85 11.28 1.37
CA TYR A 53 0.96 12.66 1.81
C TYR A 53 1.98 13.48 1.01
N LYS A 54 3.14 12.90 0.70
CA LYS A 54 4.16 13.54 -0.15
C LYS A 54 3.63 13.81 -1.55
N ILE A 55 2.91 12.86 -2.14
CA ILE A 55 2.24 13.04 -3.44
C ILE A 55 1.18 14.15 -3.37
N GLY A 56 0.34 14.16 -2.32
CA GLY A 56 -0.67 15.19 -2.10
C GLY A 56 -0.11 16.61 -2.01
N GLY A 57 1.09 16.73 -1.42
CA GLY A 57 1.81 18.00 -1.28
C GLY A 57 2.51 18.53 -2.54
N LYS A 58 2.69 17.71 -3.59
CA LYS A 58 3.37 18.14 -4.83
C LYS A 58 2.61 19.23 -5.57
N SER A 59 3.31 20.04 -6.39
CA SER A 59 2.75 21.25 -7.02
C SER A 59 1.60 20.98 -8.00
N LEU A 60 1.57 19.78 -8.59
CA LEU A 60 0.58 19.32 -9.56
C LEU A 60 -0.84 19.45 -8.97
N GLN A 61 -1.77 19.94 -9.79
CA GLN A 61 -3.17 20.15 -9.42
C GLN A 61 -3.93 18.81 -9.51
N TYR A 62 -3.58 17.87 -8.64
CA TYR A 62 -4.23 16.56 -8.63
C TYR A 62 -5.68 16.64 -8.13
N LYS A 63 -6.56 15.95 -8.85
CA LYS A 63 -7.94 15.69 -8.43
C LYS A 63 -7.95 14.58 -7.38
N GLU A 64 -9.03 14.46 -6.62
CA GLU A 64 -9.15 13.41 -5.59
C GLU A 64 -9.12 12.00 -6.20
N THR A 65 -9.75 11.85 -7.37
CA THR A 65 -9.67 10.65 -8.22
C THR A 65 -8.24 10.23 -8.55
N ASP A 66 -7.30 11.18 -8.57
CA ASP A 66 -5.90 10.89 -8.87
C ASP A 66 -5.20 10.20 -7.71
N TYR A 67 -5.63 10.44 -6.47
CA TYR A 67 -5.09 9.74 -5.30
C TYR A 67 -5.63 8.32 -5.19
N LEU A 68 -6.88 8.08 -5.62
CA LEU A 68 -7.42 6.72 -5.77
C LEU A 68 -6.64 5.95 -6.84
N LEU A 69 -6.39 6.57 -8.00
CA LEU A 69 -5.55 5.97 -9.05
C LEU A 69 -4.13 5.70 -8.54
N PHE A 70 -3.56 6.60 -7.74
CA PHE A 70 -2.26 6.39 -7.13
C PHE A 70 -2.28 5.20 -6.14
N GLY A 71 -3.32 5.07 -5.32
CA GLY A 71 -3.53 3.91 -4.46
C GLY A 71 -3.58 2.59 -5.25
N LEU A 72 -4.30 2.56 -6.38
CA LEU A 72 -4.33 1.40 -7.29
C LEU A 72 -2.93 1.06 -7.82
N ILE A 73 -2.16 2.06 -8.23
CA ILE A 73 -0.77 1.85 -8.69
C ILE A 73 0.11 1.30 -7.57
N CYS A 74 -0.08 1.76 -6.33
CA CYS A 74 0.69 1.29 -5.18
C CYS A 74 0.47 -0.19 -4.90
N ILE A 75 -0.77 -0.67 -5.03
CA ILE A 75 -1.12 -2.07 -4.81
C ILE A 75 -0.96 -2.95 -6.05
N LEU A 76 -0.72 -2.37 -7.23
CA LEU A 76 -0.72 -3.07 -8.51
C LEU A 76 0.18 -4.31 -8.54
N PRO A 77 1.43 -4.29 -8.03
CA PRO A 77 2.28 -5.48 -8.01
C PRO A 77 1.62 -6.63 -7.25
N MET A 78 1.03 -6.33 -6.09
CA MET A 78 0.37 -7.32 -5.25
C MET A 78 -0.99 -7.76 -5.81
N LEU A 79 -1.71 -6.85 -6.47
CA LEU A 79 -2.98 -7.13 -7.11
C LEU A 79 -2.82 -8.07 -8.33
N ILE A 80 -1.86 -7.78 -9.22
CA ILE A 80 -1.51 -8.67 -10.35
C ILE A 80 -1.18 -10.07 -9.83
N TYR A 81 -0.39 -10.07 -8.77
CA TYR A 81 0.08 -11.26 -8.11
C TYR A 81 -1.08 -12.09 -7.49
N ILE A 82 -2.02 -11.47 -6.77
CA ILE A 82 -3.21 -12.13 -6.21
C ILE A 82 -4.13 -12.67 -7.31
N ILE A 83 -4.35 -11.90 -8.39
CA ILE A 83 -5.16 -12.35 -9.53
C ILE A 83 -4.53 -13.60 -10.16
N ALA A 84 -3.21 -13.61 -10.35
CA ALA A 84 -2.51 -14.79 -10.85
C ALA A 84 -2.65 -15.99 -9.89
N ALA A 85 -2.49 -15.77 -8.59
CA ALA A 85 -2.64 -16.80 -7.56
C ALA A 85 -4.04 -17.43 -7.55
N GLN A 86 -5.09 -16.60 -7.56
CA GLN A 86 -6.49 -17.05 -7.59
C GLN A 86 -6.82 -17.79 -8.89
N SER A 87 -6.32 -17.28 -10.02
CA SER A 87 -6.53 -17.90 -11.34
C SER A 87 -5.87 -19.28 -11.40
N MET A 88 -4.66 -19.43 -10.84
CA MET A 88 -3.99 -20.72 -10.79
C MET A 88 -4.67 -21.71 -9.84
N GLN A 89 -5.18 -21.25 -8.70
CA GLN A 89 -5.94 -22.11 -7.78
C GLN A 89 -7.21 -22.66 -8.44
N TRP A 90 -7.93 -21.82 -9.19
CA TRP A 90 -9.14 -22.23 -9.90
C TRP A 90 -8.87 -23.31 -10.96
N LEU A 91 -7.69 -23.30 -11.58
CA LEU A 91 -7.30 -24.26 -12.62
C LEU A 91 -6.83 -25.62 -12.06
N SER A 92 -6.77 -25.78 -10.74
CA SER A 92 -6.04 -26.87 -10.10
C SER A 92 -6.80 -27.45 -8.90
N GLU A 93 -7.52 -28.54 -9.12
CA GLU A 93 -7.90 -29.46 -8.04
C GLU A 93 -6.92 -30.66 -7.93
N SER A 94 -6.00 -30.83 -8.88
CA SER A 94 -5.18 -32.05 -9.06
C SER A 94 -3.69 -31.84 -9.34
N LEU A 95 -3.10 -30.71 -8.91
CA LEU A 95 -1.67 -30.48 -9.13
C LEU A 95 -0.76 -31.46 -8.39
N THR A 96 0.31 -31.87 -9.05
CA THR A 96 1.37 -32.70 -8.47
C THR A 96 2.13 -31.95 -7.37
N ILE A 97 2.81 -32.69 -6.48
CA ILE A 97 3.58 -32.12 -5.35
C ILE A 97 4.60 -31.07 -5.81
N MET A 98 5.32 -31.30 -6.91
CA MET A 98 6.28 -30.31 -7.44
C MET A 98 5.60 -29.06 -8.01
N GLN A 99 4.40 -29.18 -8.59
CA GLN A 99 3.63 -28.02 -9.03
C GLN A 99 3.11 -27.22 -7.85
N ASN A 100 2.61 -27.87 -6.80
CA ASN A 100 2.23 -27.21 -5.55
C ASN A 100 3.42 -26.50 -4.89
N PHE A 101 4.60 -27.13 -4.88
CA PHE A 101 5.82 -26.53 -4.35
C PHE A 101 6.26 -25.30 -5.16
N ASN A 102 6.24 -25.40 -6.50
CA ASN A 102 6.58 -24.28 -7.37
C ASN A 102 5.56 -23.13 -7.24
N LEU A 103 4.26 -23.44 -7.13
CA LEU A 103 3.23 -22.46 -6.79
C LEU A 103 3.48 -21.82 -5.43
N PHE A 104 3.91 -22.56 -4.42
CA PHE A 104 4.25 -21.95 -3.13
C PHE A 104 5.44 -20.97 -3.26
N TYR A 105 6.48 -21.27 -4.03
CA TYR A 105 7.65 -20.39 -4.13
C TYR A 105 7.49 -19.22 -5.10
N PHE A 106 6.88 -19.44 -6.27
CA PHE A 106 6.58 -18.35 -7.22
C PHE A 106 5.45 -17.45 -6.72
N ILE A 107 4.50 -18.06 -6.02
CA ILE A 107 3.27 -17.44 -5.61
C ILE A 107 3.25 -17.23 -4.08
N GLY A 108 3.13 -18.29 -3.30
CA GLY A 108 2.98 -18.19 -1.84
C GLY A 108 3.99 -17.29 -1.12
N ALA A 109 5.29 -17.45 -1.39
CA ALA A 109 6.36 -16.77 -0.64
C ALA A 109 6.34 -15.23 -0.81
N PRO A 110 6.27 -14.66 -2.04
CA PRO A 110 6.06 -13.22 -2.22
C PRO A 110 4.78 -12.69 -1.56
N THR A 111 3.70 -13.48 -1.60
CA THR A 111 2.42 -13.11 -0.96
C THR A 111 2.56 -12.95 0.53
N LEU A 112 3.11 -13.97 1.17
CA LEU A 112 3.27 -14.06 2.63
C LEU A 112 4.22 -12.98 3.12
N PHE A 113 5.25 -12.69 2.34
CA PHE A 113 6.17 -11.60 2.60
C PHE A 113 5.43 -10.25 2.66
N TRP A 114 4.66 -9.93 1.63
CA TRP A 114 3.94 -8.66 1.57
C TRP A 114 2.76 -8.60 2.57
N SER A 115 2.10 -9.72 2.87
CA SER A 115 0.97 -9.74 3.81
C SER A 115 1.38 -9.85 5.28
N GLY A 116 2.62 -10.25 5.59
CA GLY A 116 3.10 -10.49 6.95
C GLY A 116 2.82 -9.34 7.92
N PRO A 117 3.19 -8.08 7.60
CA PRO A 117 2.87 -6.93 8.44
C PRO A 117 1.37 -6.70 8.68
N PHE A 118 0.49 -7.28 7.86
CA PHE A 118 -0.98 -7.16 7.96
C PHE A 118 -1.66 -8.33 8.66
N TYR A 119 -0.91 -9.31 9.16
CA TYR A 119 -1.45 -10.47 9.87
C TYR A 119 -2.47 -10.11 10.98
N PRO A 120 -2.30 -9.03 11.79
CA PRO A 120 -3.30 -8.65 12.79
C PRO A 120 -4.67 -8.30 12.19
N ILE A 121 -4.70 -7.71 10.99
CA ILE A 121 -5.95 -7.39 10.27
C ILE A 121 -6.60 -8.66 9.75
N MET A 122 -5.80 -9.59 9.24
CA MET A 122 -6.27 -10.89 8.75
C MET A 122 -6.95 -11.68 9.87
N ASN A 123 -6.38 -11.64 11.08
CA ASN A 123 -6.93 -12.30 12.27
C ASN A 123 -8.24 -11.70 12.80
N LEU A 124 -8.68 -10.54 12.30
CA LEU A 124 -10.03 -10.03 12.58
C LEU A 124 -11.11 -10.81 11.84
N PHE A 125 -10.74 -11.56 10.80
CA PHE A 125 -11.64 -12.32 9.94
C PHE A 125 -11.16 -13.77 9.76
N PRO A 126 -10.97 -14.54 10.85
CA PRO A 126 -10.33 -15.86 10.80
C PRO A 126 -11.12 -16.88 9.98
N GLU A 127 -12.45 -16.77 9.95
CA GLU A 127 -13.34 -17.63 9.17
C GLU A 127 -13.40 -17.25 7.67
N SER A 128 -12.81 -16.12 7.29
CA SER A 128 -12.78 -15.68 5.89
C SER A 128 -11.68 -16.39 5.11
N ASN A 129 -11.95 -16.64 3.84
CA ASN A 129 -10.95 -17.16 2.92
C ASN A 129 -9.71 -16.23 2.88
N ILE A 130 -8.51 -16.81 2.86
CA ILE A 130 -7.21 -16.12 2.80
C ILE A 130 -7.15 -15.04 1.70
N TYR A 131 -7.79 -15.29 0.55
CA TYR A 131 -7.85 -14.34 -0.57
C TYR A 131 -8.72 -13.12 -0.26
N ILE A 132 -9.80 -13.30 0.51
CA ILE A 132 -10.64 -12.20 0.98
C ILE A 132 -9.85 -11.34 1.98
N GLN A 133 -9.15 -11.98 2.92
CA GLN A 133 -8.27 -11.27 3.87
C GLN A 133 -7.18 -10.46 3.15
N MET A 134 -6.59 -11.03 2.10
CA MET A 134 -5.61 -10.34 1.26
C MET A 134 -6.21 -9.16 0.48
N ASN A 135 -7.42 -9.30 -0.06
CA ASN A 135 -8.14 -8.20 -0.70
C ASN A 135 -8.43 -7.06 0.30
N ILE A 136 -8.80 -7.38 1.54
CA ILE A 136 -8.99 -6.38 2.61
C ILE A 136 -7.68 -5.61 2.85
N ASN A 137 -6.54 -6.30 2.92
CA ASN A 137 -5.23 -5.66 3.09
C ASN A 137 -4.90 -4.70 1.93
N LEU A 138 -5.18 -5.10 0.68
CA LEU A 138 -4.97 -4.23 -0.48
C LEU A 138 -5.84 -2.97 -0.41
N ILE A 139 -7.14 -3.13 -0.09
CA ILE A 139 -8.08 -2.02 0.04
C ILE A 139 -7.64 -1.08 1.17
N LEU A 140 -7.15 -1.63 2.28
CA LEU A 140 -6.62 -0.84 3.39
C LEU A 140 -5.43 0.04 2.96
N ILE A 141 -4.48 -0.51 2.20
CA ILE A 141 -3.36 0.30 1.69
C ILE A 141 -3.85 1.37 0.72
N MET A 142 -4.76 1.04 -0.20
CA MET A 142 -5.36 2.03 -1.09
C MET A 142 -5.99 3.17 -0.29
N PHE A 143 -6.74 2.84 0.75
CA PHE A 143 -7.39 3.82 1.63
C PHE A 143 -6.38 4.68 2.37
N ILE A 144 -5.33 4.10 2.95
CA ILE A 144 -4.27 4.82 3.68
C ILE A 144 -3.52 5.78 2.75
N VAL A 145 -3.16 5.32 1.55
CA VAL A 145 -2.49 6.14 0.52
C VAL A 145 -3.40 7.29 0.09
N PHE A 146 -4.68 7.01 -0.15
CA PHE A 146 -5.68 8.01 -0.48
C PHE A 146 -5.81 9.07 0.61
N LEU A 147 -5.95 8.65 1.87
CA LEU A 147 -6.09 9.55 3.03
C LEU A 147 -4.85 10.43 3.18
N GLY A 148 -3.65 9.84 3.06
CA GLY A 148 -2.39 10.59 3.03
C GLY A 148 -2.40 11.64 1.93
N GLY A 149 -2.73 11.25 0.69
CA GLY A 149 -2.83 12.15 -0.46
C GLY A 149 -3.80 13.31 -0.26
N TYR A 150 -4.98 13.00 0.27
CA TYR A 150 -6.00 13.99 0.58
C TYR A 150 -5.52 15.00 1.62
N LEU A 151 -4.93 14.54 2.73
CA LEU A 151 -4.41 15.42 3.79
C LEU A 151 -3.22 16.26 3.31
N GLY A 152 -2.34 15.68 2.49
CA GLY A 152 -1.24 16.41 1.85
C GLY A 152 -1.74 17.56 0.97
N LYS A 153 -2.79 17.31 0.18
CA LYS A 153 -3.45 18.34 -0.65
C LYS A 153 -4.07 19.44 0.20
N SER A 154 -4.82 19.06 1.23
CA SER A 154 -5.50 19.99 2.13
C SER A 154 -4.50 20.94 2.81
N ARG A 155 -3.37 20.42 3.31
CA ARG A 155 -2.30 21.25 3.87
C ARG A 155 -1.72 22.23 2.85
N LYS A 156 -1.44 21.77 1.62
CA LYS A 156 -0.92 22.64 0.55
C LYS A 156 -1.89 23.79 0.24
N ILE A 157 -3.19 23.50 0.16
CA ILE A 157 -4.23 24.52 -0.06
C ILE A 157 -4.25 25.53 1.09
N TYR A 158 -4.22 25.04 2.34
CA TYR A 158 -4.17 25.88 3.53
C TYR A 158 -2.95 26.83 3.51
N LEU A 159 -1.76 26.32 3.25
CA LEU A 159 -0.53 27.12 3.19
C LEU A 159 -0.58 28.18 2.07
N LYS A 160 -1.10 27.83 0.89
CA LYS A 160 -1.29 28.80 -0.21
C LYS A 160 -2.25 29.92 0.17
N ARG A 161 -3.36 29.59 0.84
CA ARG A 161 -4.34 30.59 1.33
C ARG A 161 -3.71 31.51 2.39
N LYS A 162 -2.96 30.94 3.33
CA LYS A 162 -2.23 31.71 4.37
C LYS A 162 -1.25 32.71 3.74
N LYS A 163 -0.42 32.26 2.80
CA LYS A 163 0.54 33.14 2.10
C LYS A 163 -0.14 34.28 1.34
N LYS A 164 -1.28 34.01 0.68
CA LYS A 164 -2.07 35.04 -0.01
C LYS A 164 -2.67 36.09 0.93
N ARG A 165 -3.06 35.70 2.16
CA ARG A 165 -3.56 36.65 3.17
C ARG A 165 -2.45 37.58 3.65
N GLN A 166 -1.29 37.03 3.98
CA GLN A 166 -0.11 37.80 4.43
C GLN A 166 0.34 38.83 3.37
N MET A 167 0.37 38.46 2.08
CA MET A 167 0.71 39.40 1.01
C MET A 167 -0.33 40.53 0.84
N LYS A 168 -1.61 40.28 1.16
CA LYS A 168 -2.64 41.33 1.12
C LYS A 168 -2.53 42.30 2.30
N GLU A 169 -2.10 41.81 3.45
CA GLU A 169 -1.89 42.63 4.65
C GLU A 169 -0.66 43.54 4.52
N GLN A 170 0.40 43.09 3.83
CA GLN A 170 1.62 43.89 3.59
C GLN A 170 1.45 45.02 2.56
N ASN A 171 0.44 44.93 1.70
CA ASN A 171 0.17 45.92 0.64
C ASN A 171 -0.92 46.94 1.03
N ARG A 172 -1.38 46.91 2.29
CA ARG A 172 -2.31 47.88 2.87
C ARG A 172 -1.55 48.79 3.81
#